data_AF-A0A545U313-F1
#
_entry.id   AF-A0A545U313-F1
#
_cell.length_a   1.000
_cell.length_b   1.000
_cell.length_c   1.000
_cell.angle_alpha   90.00
_cell.angle_beta   90.00
_cell.angle_gamma   90.00
#
_symmetry.space_group_name_H-M   'P 1'
#
loop_
_entity.id
_entity.type
_entity.pdbx_description
1 polymer ?
#
loop_
_entity_poly.entity_id
_entity_poly.type
_entity_poly.pdbx_seq_one_letter_code
_entity_poly.pdbx_strand_id
1 'polypeptide(L)'
;MKNMILKTGLAALMLLLPLATAQASSPLHQPEFPAHQGSSAAHPTVEANLDDGAGQWLEVSRQSQSPRKGPLFGLKLKEVKLYSVPARPQCGKPVKMIAEFYTNKPGKIDFFYIRGDGEKQKASVKTVSGAKGIMKSWSKTYKFNATENRKYRIHVKDHKTATKWVALKVNCSTGGTGLKN
;
A
#
# COMPACT_ATOMS: atom_id res chain seq x y z
N MET A 1 -31.91 49.86 15.97
CA MET A 1 -31.51 48.51 15.53
C MET A 1 -31.78 48.45 14.02
N LYS A 2 -30.74 48.57 13.19
CA LYS A 2 -30.88 48.70 11.72
C LYS A 2 -30.54 47.37 11.04
N ASN A 3 -31.53 46.82 10.34
CA ASN A 3 -31.40 45.68 9.44
C ASN A 3 -30.40 45.99 8.32
N MET A 4 -29.48 45.06 8.07
CA MET A 4 -28.72 45.03 6.81
C MET A 4 -28.94 43.69 6.12
N ILE A 5 -29.69 43.80 5.02
CA ILE A 5 -29.92 42.80 3.99
C ILE A 5 -28.63 42.67 3.18
N LEU A 6 -27.97 41.51 3.23
CA LEU A 6 -26.82 41.22 2.37
C LEU A 6 -27.28 40.44 1.14
N LYS A 7 -27.22 41.12 -0.01
CA LYS A 7 -27.65 40.64 -1.31
C LYS A 7 -26.72 39.54 -1.85
N THR A 8 -27.39 38.56 -2.44
CA THR A 8 -26.93 37.56 -3.42
C THR A 8 -25.93 38.10 -4.45
N GLY A 9 -24.81 37.38 -4.63
CA GLY A 9 -23.92 37.50 -5.77
C GLY A 9 -23.72 36.12 -6.41
N LEU A 10 -24.47 35.84 -7.47
CA LEU A 10 -24.38 34.63 -8.27
C LEU A 10 -23.33 34.88 -9.38
N ALA A 11 -22.14 34.31 -9.25
CA ALA A 11 -21.12 34.33 -10.30
C ALA A 11 -21.10 32.97 -10.99
N ALA A 12 -21.79 32.88 -12.13
CA ALA A 12 -21.73 31.75 -13.04
C ALA A 12 -20.45 31.88 -13.88
N LEU A 13 -19.39 31.16 -13.50
CA LEU A 13 -18.18 31.02 -14.30
C LEU A 13 -18.31 29.77 -15.18
N MET A 14 -18.75 29.97 -16.42
CA MET A 14 -18.70 28.95 -17.48
C MET A 14 -17.23 28.71 -17.87
N LEU A 15 -16.67 27.61 -17.41
CA LEU A 15 -15.40 27.08 -17.92
C LEU A 15 -15.70 26.10 -19.06
N LEU A 16 -15.51 26.57 -20.29
CA LEU A 16 -15.29 25.72 -21.46
C LEU A 16 -13.96 24.98 -21.29
N LEU A 17 -13.99 23.65 -21.21
CA LEU A 17 -12.81 22.83 -21.44
C LEU A 17 -12.87 22.16 -22.81
N PRO A 18 -11.77 22.17 -23.59
CA PRO A 18 -11.69 21.47 -24.85
C PRO A 18 -11.62 19.95 -24.64
N LEU A 19 -12.35 19.24 -25.49
CA LEU A 19 -12.38 17.78 -25.59
C LEU A 19 -11.08 17.31 -26.27
N ALA A 20 -10.08 16.92 -25.48
CA ALA A 20 -8.87 16.28 -26.00
C ALA A 20 -9.13 14.77 -26.16
N THR A 21 -9.31 14.33 -27.41
CA THR A 21 -9.28 12.92 -27.80
C THR A 21 -7.84 12.41 -27.80
N ALA A 22 -7.45 11.70 -26.74
CA ALA A 22 -6.22 10.93 -26.71
C ALA A 22 -6.54 9.46 -27.04
N GLN A 23 -6.30 9.06 -28.29
CA GLN A 23 -6.35 7.68 -28.74
C GLN A 23 -4.95 7.08 -28.59
N ALA A 24 -4.70 6.40 -27.48
CA ALA A 24 -3.45 5.69 -27.23
C ALA A 24 -3.59 4.22 -27.64
N SER A 25 -3.03 3.88 -28.79
CA SER A 25 -2.82 2.51 -29.25
C SER A 25 -1.77 1.85 -28.35
N SER A 26 -2.10 0.69 -27.78
CA SER A 26 -1.23 -0.04 -26.86
C SER A 26 -0.10 -0.78 -27.60
N PRO A 27 1.16 -0.69 -27.15
CA PRO A 27 2.17 -1.69 -27.52
C PRO A 27 2.01 -2.93 -26.63
N LEU A 28 1.78 -4.05 -27.30
CA LEU A 28 1.77 -5.40 -26.75
C LEU A 28 3.21 -5.76 -26.38
N HIS A 29 3.54 -5.77 -25.09
CA HIS A 29 4.85 -6.22 -24.59
C HIS A 29 4.65 -7.49 -23.77
N GLN A 30 5.03 -8.62 -24.34
CA GLN A 30 5.16 -9.90 -23.64
C GLN A 30 6.46 -9.86 -22.82
N PRO A 31 6.45 -10.28 -21.54
CA PRO A 31 7.68 -10.59 -20.84
C PRO A 31 8.16 -11.99 -21.22
N GLU A 32 9.27 -12.08 -21.95
CA GLU A 32 10.12 -13.26 -21.99
C GLU A 32 10.72 -13.50 -20.60
N PHE A 33 10.55 -14.71 -20.08
CA PHE A 33 11.24 -15.20 -18.90
C PHE A 33 12.54 -15.88 -19.34
N PRO A 34 13.74 -15.39 -18.96
CA PRO A 34 14.92 -16.23 -19.01
C PRO A 34 14.95 -17.19 -17.81
N ALA A 35 15.21 -18.44 -18.16
CA ALA A 35 15.29 -19.60 -17.30
C ALA A 35 16.44 -19.55 -16.29
N HIS A 36 16.30 -20.36 -15.24
CA HIS A 36 17.30 -20.76 -14.27
C HIS A 36 18.65 -21.16 -14.89
N GLN A 37 19.74 -20.72 -14.27
CA GLN A 37 21.08 -21.36 -14.16
C GLN A 37 21.95 -20.39 -13.33
N GLY A 38 22.80 -20.76 -12.39
CA GLY A 38 23.25 -22.05 -11.90
C GLY A 38 24.01 -21.82 -10.60
N SER A 39 24.14 -22.90 -9.84
CA SER A 39 24.97 -23.03 -8.65
C SER A 39 26.44 -22.98 -9.05
N SER A 40 27.30 -22.30 -8.30
CA SER A 40 28.67 -22.78 -8.09
C SER A 40 29.28 -22.17 -6.84
N ALA A 41 29.51 -23.04 -5.85
CA ALA A 41 30.39 -22.79 -4.74
C ALA A 41 31.83 -22.66 -5.25
N ALA A 42 32.55 -21.65 -4.78
CA ALA A 42 34.00 -21.60 -4.88
C ALA A 42 34.55 -21.43 -3.46
N HIS A 43 35.21 -22.49 -2.98
CA HIS A 43 36.10 -22.46 -1.85
C HIS A 43 37.38 -21.72 -2.26
N PRO A 44 37.94 -20.83 -1.43
CA PRO A 44 39.36 -20.53 -1.51
C PRO A 44 40.14 -21.54 -0.66
N THR A 45 40.88 -22.40 -1.34
CA THR A 45 42.10 -23.05 -0.82
C THR A 45 43.19 -21.98 -0.82
N VAL A 46 43.83 -21.73 0.32
CA VAL A 46 45.07 -20.93 0.38
C VAL A 46 46.15 -21.79 1.00
N GLU A 47 47.18 -21.98 0.20
CA GLU A 47 48.41 -22.72 0.47
C GLU A 47 49.21 -22.07 1.60
N ALA A 48 49.78 -22.90 2.47
CA ALA A 48 50.74 -22.48 3.47
C ALA A 48 52.13 -22.40 2.82
N ASN A 49 52.68 -21.20 2.74
CA ASN A 49 54.12 -21.01 2.52
C ASN A 49 54.82 -20.94 3.88
N LEU A 50 55.73 -21.89 4.12
CA LEU A 50 56.80 -21.75 5.10
C LEU A 50 57.90 -20.91 4.47
N ASP A 51 58.22 -19.76 5.04
CA ASP A 51 59.54 -19.14 4.87
C ASP A 51 59.94 -18.40 6.16
N ASP A 52 61.23 -18.41 6.42
CA ASP A 52 61.94 -18.16 7.65
C ASP A 52 62.11 -16.65 7.92
N GLY A 53 62.02 -16.25 9.20
CA GLY A 53 62.80 -15.10 9.68
C GLY A 53 62.06 -13.82 10.09
N ALA A 54 62.49 -13.35 11.26
CA ALA A 54 62.48 -11.98 11.75
C ALA A 54 61.15 -11.37 12.26
N GLY A 55 60.95 -11.57 13.57
CA GLY A 55 60.51 -10.57 14.54
C GLY A 55 59.54 -9.48 14.05
N GLN A 56 58.24 -9.73 14.18
CA GLN A 56 57.23 -8.69 14.12
C GLN A 56 56.33 -8.76 15.34
N TRP A 57 56.11 -7.57 15.89
CA TRP A 57 55.29 -7.24 17.04
C TRP A 57 53.94 -7.96 17.00
N LEU A 58 53.60 -8.64 18.09
CA LEU A 58 52.29 -9.23 18.36
C LEU A 58 51.27 -8.09 18.56
N GLU A 59 50.86 -7.45 17.47
CA GLU A 59 49.64 -6.66 17.43
C GLU A 59 48.48 -7.66 17.54
N VAL A 60 48.02 -7.89 18.77
CA VAL A 60 46.81 -8.68 19.06
C VAL A 60 45.65 -7.98 18.38
N SER A 61 45.42 -8.35 17.13
CA SER A 61 44.23 -8.05 16.37
C SER A 61 43.07 -8.71 17.12
N ARG A 62 42.49 -7.96 18.06
CA ARG A 62 41.12 -8.15 18.50
C ARG A 62 40.30 -8.17 17.21
N GLN A 63 40.04 -9.36 16.70
CA GLN A 63 38.88 -9.61 15.85
C GLN A 63 37.70 -9.15 16.68
N SER A 64 37.33 -7.89 16.49
CA SER A 64 36.05 -7.35 16.85
C SER A 64 35.07 -8.25 16.14
N GLN A 65 34.60 -9.27 16.86
CA GLN A 65 33.53 -10.15 16.43
C GLN A 65 32.37 -9.22 16.22
N SER A 66 32.23 -8.75 14.98
CA SER A 66 31.14 -7.92 14.52
C SER A 66 29.88 -8.58 15.07
N PRO A 67 29.05 -7.87 15.86
CA PRO A 67 27.95 -8.50 16.58
C PRO A 67 27.13 -9.25 15.55
N ARG A 68 27.18 -10.59 15.60
CA ARG A 68 26.38 -11.44 14.74
C ARG A 68 24.95 -11.01 15.01
N LYS A 69 24.36 -10.27 14.07
CA LYS A 69 22.92 -10.04 14.00
C LYS A 69 22.32 -11.44 13.93
N GLY A 70 22.04 -12.02 15.09
CA GLY A 70 21.17 -13.18 15.21
C GLY A 70 19.87 -12.89 14.47
N PRO A 71 19.13 -13.93 14.06
CA PRO A 71 17.97 -13.79 13.18
C PRO A 71 17.14 -12.60 13.62
N LEU A 72 17.18 -11.54 12.81
CA LEU A 72 16.48 -10.30 13.06
C LEU A 72 15.05 -10.70 13.40
N PHE A 73 14.64 -10.49 14.65
CA PHE A 73 13.25 -10.55 15.06
C PHE A 73 12.51 -9.47 14.25
N GLY A 74 12.18 -9.82 13.01
CA GLY A 74 11.70 -8.92 11.98
C GLY A 74 10.32 -8.39 12.33
N LEU A 75 9.89 -7.37 11.60
CA LEU A 75 8.53 -6.88 11.65
C LEU A 75 7.58 -8.06 11.39
N LYS A 76 6.76 -8.41 12.38
CA LYS A 76 5.70 -9.40 12.28
C LYS A 76 4.37 -8.68 12.24
N LEU A 77 3.67 -8.87 11.14
CA LEU A 77 2.28 -8.46 10.97
C LEU A 77 1.40 -9.41 11.79
N LYS A 78 0.70 -8.87 12.79
CA LYS A 78 -0.21 -9.63 13.65
C LYS A 78 -1.57 -9.79 13.00
N GLU A 79 -2.11 -8.67 12.52
CA GLU A 79 -3.47 -8.63 11.99
C GLU A 79 -3.59 -7.51 10.95
N VAL A 80 -4.46 -7.73 9.96
CA VAL A 80 -4.93 -6.69 9.04
C VAL A 80 -6.45 -6.71 9.04
N LYS A 81 -7.06 -5.56 9.28
CA LYS A 81 -8.50 -5.36 9.16
C LYS A 81 -8.78 -4.48 7.96
N LEU A 82 -9.84 -4.79 7.22
CA LEU A 82 -10.36 -3.96 6.15
C LEU A 82 -11.86 -3.80 6.39
N TYR A 83 -12.36 -2.57 6.32
CA TYR A 83 -13.79 -2.27 6.46
C TYR A 83 -14.13 -0.94 5.76
N SER A 84 -15.42 -0.69 5.56
CA SER A 84 -15.92 0.55 4.98
C SER A 84 -16.59 1.45 6.01
N VAL A 85 -16.50 2.76 5.81
CA VAL A 85 -17.21 3.79 6.59
C VAL A 85 -17.95 4.72 5.63
N PRO A 86 -19.28 4.83 5.70
CA PRO A 86 -20.16 4.05 6.57
C PRO A 86 -20.20 2.56 6.18
N ALA A 87 -20.60 1.69 7.12
CA ALA A 87 -20.75 0.25 6.87
C ALA A 87 -21.86 -0.05 5.83
N ARG A 88 -22.84 0.85 5.71
CA ARG A 88 -23.88 0.84 4.68
C ARG A 88 -23.72 2.10 3.81
N PRO A 89 -22.98 2.01 2.70
CA PRO A 89 -22.73 3.16 1.84
C PRO A 89 -24.02 3.70 1.22
N GLN A 90 -24.09 5.02 1.09
CA GLN A 90 -25.20 5.71 0.44
C GLN A 90 -24.73 6.34 -0.87
N CYS A 91 -25.62 6.38 -1.87
CA CYS A 91 -25.35 7.00 -3.15
C CYS A 91 -25.00 8.50 -3.01
N GLY A 92 -24.02 8.97 -3.79
CA GLY A 92 -23.59 10.38 -3.79
C GLY A 92 -22.84 10.82 -2.52
N LYS A 93 -22.74 9.97 -1.50
CA LYS A 93 -21.98 10.24 -0.27
C LYS A 93 -20.59 9.60 -0.33
N PRO A 94 -19.58 10.20 0.32
CA PRO A 94 -18.24 9.64 0.37
C PRO A 94 -18.22 8.36 1.21
N VAL A 95 -17.49 7.37 0.72
CA VAL A 95 -17.31 6.05 1.33
C VAL A 95 -15.83 5.82 1.53
N LYS A 96 -15.39 5.65 2.78
CA LYS A 96 -13.98 5.40 3.10
C LYS A 96 -13.75 3.92 3.28
N MET A 97 -12.84 3.34 2.52
CA MET A 97 -12.26 2.04 2.81
C MET A 97 -11.07 2.26 3.73
N ILE A 98 -11.09 1.65 4.91
CA ILE A 98 -10.06 1.78 5.94
C ILE A 98 -9.40 0.43 6.13
N ALA A 99 -8.07 0.41 6.01
CA ALA A 99 -7.25 -0.75 6.33
C ALA A 99 -6.41 -0.45 7.58
N GLU A 100 -6.53 -1.27 8.61
CA GLU A 100 -5.75 -1.17 9.84
C GLU A 100 -4.72 -2.29 9.89
N PHE A 101 -3.45 -1.92 10.07
CA PHE A 101 -2.34 -2.86 10.14
C PHE A 101 -1.79 -2.87 11.56
N TYR A 102 -1.83 -4.04 12.20
CA TYR A 102 -1.32 -4.25 13.55
C TYR A 102 -0.03 -5.05 13.48
N THR A 103 1.06 -4.53 14.06
CA THR A 103 2.36 -5.20 14.08
C THR A 103 2.89 -5.35 15.50
N ASN A 104 3.92 -6.19 15.66
CA ASN A 104 4.69 -6.29 16.90
C ASN A 104 5.80 -5.23 17.02
N LYS A 105 6.23 -4.64 15.90
CA LYS A 105 7.36 -3.70 15.79
C LYS A 105 7.07 -2.63 14.75
N PRO A 106 7.57 -1.39 14.92
CA PRO A 106 7.49 -0.36 13.90
C PRO A 106 8.22 -0.78 12.63
N GLY A 107 7.74 -0.30 11.49
CA GLY A 107 8.38 -0.54 10.21
C GLY A 107 7.43 -0.33 9.03
N LYS A 108 7.98 -0.52 7.83
CA LYS A 108 7.25 -0.32 6.57
C LYS A 108 6.51 -1.59 6.20
N ILE A 109 5.26 -1.44 5.77
CA ILE A 109 4.43 -2.51 5.23
C ILE A 109 4.04 -2.09 3.82
N ASP A 110 4.45 -2.89 2.84
CA ASP A 110 4.03 -2.76 1.45
C ASP A 110 2.88 -3.73 1.19
N PHE A 111 1.82 -3.27 0.52
CA PHE A 111 0.63 -4.08 0.28
C PHE A 111 -0.06 -3.74 -1.04
N PHE A 112 -0.88 -4.68 -1.49
CA PHE A 112 -1.77 -4.53 -2.63
C PHE A 112 -3.21 -4.39 -2.13
N TYR A 113 -3.85 -3.30 -2.52
CA TYR A 113 -5.29 -3.14 -2.43
C TYR A 113 -5.93 -3.68 -3.70
N ILE A 114 -6.73 -4.74 -3.56
CA ILE A 114 -7.23 -5.54 -4.69
C ILE A 114 -8.74 -5.39 -4.75
N ARG A 115 -9.26 -5.05 -5.93
CA ARG A 115 -10.69 -5.05 -6.25
C ARG A 115 -11.10 -6.40 -6.84
N GLY A 116 -12.37 -6.77 -6.69
CA GLY A 116 -12.92 -8.07 -7.08
C GLY A 116 -12.83 -8.41 -8.57
N ASP A 117 -12.62 -7.41 -9.42
CA ASP A 117 -12.38 -7.54 -10.87
C ASP A 117 -10.90 -7.72 -11.24
N GLY A 118 -10.01 -7.79 -10.24
CA GLY A 118 -8.59 -8.02 -10.44
C GLY A 118 -7.75 -6.74 -10.48
N GLU A 119 -8.34 -5.54 -10.44
CA GLU A 119 -7.57 -4.30 -10.35
C GLU A 119 -6.74 -4.29 -9.04
N LYS A 120 -5.44 -4.01 -9.17
CA LYS A 120 -4.49 -3.97 -8.05
C LYS A 120 -3.87 -2.59 -7.94
N GLN A 121 -3.94 -2.00 -6.75
CA GLN A 121 -3.21 -0.79 -6.42
C GLN A 121 -2.14 -1.09 -5.37
N LYS A 122 -0.89 -0.73 -5.67
CA LYS A 122 0.22 -0.79 -4.71
C LYS A 122 0.10 0.38 -3.72
N ALA A 123 0.33 0.12 -2.45
CA ALA A 123 0.39 1.13 -1.40
C ALA A 123 1.35 0.70 -0.28
N SER A 124 1.73 1.67 0.54
CA SER A 124 2.68 1.46 1.64
C SER A 124 2.24 2.25 2.86
N VAL A 125 2.44 1.67 4.04
CA VAL A 125 2.31 2.38 5.33
C VAL A 125 3.54 2.20 6.17
N LYS A 126 3.87 3.21 6.98
CA LYS A 126 4.87 3.10 8.04
C LYS A 126 4.13 3.02 9.38
N THR A 127 4.28 1.88 10.05
CA THR A 127 3.78 1.68 11.41
C THR A 127 4.72 2.34 12.41
N VAL A 128 4.13 2.98 13.42
CA VAL A 128 4.84 3.66 14.51
C VAL A 128 4.27 3.14 15.83
N SER A 129 5.08 3.15 16.89
CA SER A 129 4.59 2.84 18.23
C SER A 129 3.61 3.92 18.68
N GLY A 130 2.44 3.50 19.19
CA GLY A 130 1.42 4.41 19.71
C GLY A 130 0.68 3.80 20.90
N ALA A 131 -0.25 4.58 21.47
CA ALA A 131 -0.99 4.23 22.69
C ALA A 131 -1.86 2.96 22.58
N LYS A 132 -2.27 2.57 21.36
CA LYS A 132 -3.05 1.34 21.09
C LYS A 132 -2.18 0.18 20.56
N GLY A 133 -0.89 0.21 20.87
CA GLY A 133 0.12 -0.66 20.27
C GLY A 133 0.67 -0.10 18.96
N ILE A 134 1.30 -0.95 18.16
CA ILE A 134 1.95 -0.54 16.92
C ILE A 134 0.95 -0.77 15.78
N MET A 135 0.26 0.31 15.42
CA MET A 135 -0.81 0.29 14.42
C MET A 135 -0.66 1.47 13.45
N LYS A 136 -1.02 1.25 12.19
CA LYS A 136 -1.28 2.34 11.24
C LYS A 136 -2.53 2.06 10.42
N SER A 137 -3.34 3.10 10.22
CA SER A 137 -4.49 3.05 9.33
C SER A 137 -4.14 3.69 7.99
N TRP A 138 -4.49 3.00 6.90
CA TRP A 138 -4.56 3.54 5.55
C TRP A 138 -6.04 3.75 5.20
N SER A 139 -6.35 4.78 4.42
CA SER A 139 -7.71 4.98 3.96
C SER A 139 -7.77 5.45 2.51
N LYS A 140 -8.79 5.00 1.78
CA LYS A 140 -9.13 5.50 0.45
C LYS A 140 -10.60 5.85 0.39
N THR A 141 -10.88 7.08 -0.05
CA THR A 141 -12.25 7.59 -0.19
C THR A 141 -12.74 7.37 -1.62
N TYR A 142 -13.98 6.90 -1.73
CA TYR A 142 -14.72 6.71 -2.97
C TYR A 142 -15.99 7.56 -2.95
N LYS A 143 -16.46 7.93 -4.13
CA LYS A 143 -17.79 8.50 -4.33
C LYS A 143 -18.47 7.71 -5.43
N PHE A 144 -19.60 7.10 -5.10
CA PHE A 144 -20.37 6.29 -6.03
C PHE A 144 -21.60 7.08 -6.46
N ASN A 145 -21.76 7.30 -7.76
CA ASN A 145 -22.91 8.01 -8.33
C ASN A 145 -23.91 7.05 -9.01
N ALA A 146 -23.59 5.75 -9.07
CA ALA A 146 -24.41 4.71 -9.64
C ALA A 146 -24.43 3.47 -8.73
N THR A 147 -25.42 2.59 -8.94
CA THR A 147 -25.50 1.32 -8.22
C THR A 147 -24.32 0.46 -8.59
N GLU A 148 -23.56 0.05 -7.58
CA GLU A 148 -22.37 -0.77 -7.76
C GLU A 148 -22.32 -1.87 -6.69
N ASN A 149 -21.86 -3.06 -7.12
CA ASN A 149 -21.52 -4.14 -6.22
C ASN A 149 -20.06 -4.51 -6.44
N ARG A 150 -19.21 -4.15 -5.48
CA ARG A 150 -17.77 -4.40 -5.54
C ARG A 150 -17.34 -5.15 -4.30
N LYS A 151 -16.21 -5.84 -4.38
CA LYS A 151 -15.54 -6.42 -3.22
C LYS A 151 -14.07 -6.05 -3.22
N TYR A 152 -13.49 -5.90 -2.03
CA TYR A 152 -12.12 -5.47 -1.86
C TYR A 152 -11.39 -6.37 -0.87
N ARG A 153 -10.08 -6.55 -1.05
CA ARG A 153 -9.20 -7.19 -0.07
C ARG A 153 -7.83 -6.53 -0.05
N ILE A 154 -7.11 -6.70 1.05
CA ILE A 154 -5.69 -6.35 1.16
C ILE A 154 -4.88 -7.63 1.07
N HIS A 155 -3.78 -7.60 0.31
CA HIS A 155 -2.73 -8.63 0.33
C HIS A 155 -1.42 -7.93 0.69
N VAL A 156 -0.82 -8.31 1.81
CA VAL A 156 0.45 -7.72 2.25
C VAL A 156 1.61 -8.39 1.53
N LYS A 157 2.52 -7.60 0.95
CA LYS A 157 3.71 -8.09 0.27
C LYS A 157 4.64 -8.75 1.28
N ASP A 158 5.29 -9.85 0.90
CA ASP A 158 6.27 -10.58 1.71
C ASP A 158 5.68 -11.26 2.97
N HIS A 159 4.35 -11.22 3.14
CA HIS A 159 3.61 -11.90 4.19
C HIS A 159 2.51 -12.77 3.56
N LYS A 160 2.30 -13.99 4.07
CA LYS A 160 1.18 -14.87 3.64
C LYS A 160 -0.19 -14.40 4.18
N THR A 161 -0.34 -13.10 4.45
CA THR A 161 -1.53 -12.52 5.09
C THR A 161 -2.34 -11.76 4.06
N ALA A 162 -3.58 -12.19 3.88
CA ALA A 162 -4.59 -11.47 3.12
C ALA A 162 -5.86 -11.33 3.95
N THR A 163 -6.56 -10.22 3.79
CA THR A 163 -7.86 -10.03 4.46
C THR A 163 -8.94 -10.86 3.77
N LYS A 164 -10.03 -11.13 4.49
CA LYS A 164 -11.28 -11.56 3.86
C LYS A 164 -11.75 -10.51 2.86
N TRP A 165 -12.54 -10.94 1.88
CA TRP A 165 -13.19 -10.04 0.95
C TRP A 165 -14.25 -9.21 1.69
N VAL A 166 -14.16 -7.89 1.56
CA VAL A 166 -15.14 -6.94 2.09
C VAL A 166 -16.05 -6.54 0.93
N ALA A 167 -17.31 -6.96 1.00
CA ALA A 167 -18.32 -6.56 0.03
C ALA A 167 -18.74 -5.10 0.28
N LEU A 168 -18.81 -4.33 -0.79
CA LEU A 168 -19.27 -2.96 -0.82
C LEU A 168 -20.42 -2.88 -1.83
N LYS A 169 -21.65 -2.89 -1.30
CA LYS A 169 -22.87 -2.74 -2.08
C LYS A 169 -23.38 -1.32 -1.91
N VAL A 170 -23.47 -0.59 -3.01
CA VAL A 170 -24.08 0.74 -3.06
C VAL A 170 -25.30 0.63 -3.95
N ASN A 171 -26.48 0.89 -3.37
CA ASN A 171 -27.71 0.98 -4.14
C ASN A 171 -28.00 2.47 -4.35
N CYS A 172 -27.79 2.93 -5.56
CA CYS A 172 -28.38 4.17 -6.04
C CYS A 172 -29.75 3.79 -6.59
N SER A 173 -30.79 3.93 -5.76
CA SER A 173 -32.15 3.94 -6.31
C SER A 173 -32.16 4.96 -7.42
N THR A 174 -32.59 4.56 -8.61
CA THR A 174 -32.94 5.47 -9.71
C THR A 174 -34.16 6.27 -9.28
N GLY A 175 -33.98 7.13 -8.28
CA GLY A 175 -35.00 7.89 -7.61
C GLY A 175 -35.17 9.21 -8.33
N GLY A 176 -35.94 9.18 -9.41
CA GLY A 176 -36.56 10.33 -10.04
C GLY A 176 -35.62 11.17 -10.89
N THR A 177 -35.78 11.06 -12.20
CA THR A 177 -35.97 12.23 -13.07
C THR A 177 -37.08 13.14 -12.50
N GLY A 178 -36.83 13.74 -11.33
CA GLY A 178 -37.51 14.93 -10.88
C GLY A 178 -36.77 16.09 -11.50
N LEU A 179 -37.06 16.35 -12.79
CA LEU A 179 -37.00 17.68 -13.35
C LEU A 179 -37.68 18.62 -12.34
N LYS A 180 -36.90 19.29 -11.50
CA LYS A 180 -37.34 20.58 -10.97
C LYS A 180 -37.11 21.56 -12.11
N ASN A 181 -38.18 21.77 -12.88
CA ASN A 181 -38.38 23.04 -13.59
C ASN A 181 -38.31 24.19 -12.58
#